data_AF-A0A6C0LBP0-F1
#
_entry.id   AF-A0A6C0LBP0-F1
#
_cell.length_a   1.000
_cell.length_b   1.000
_cell.length_c   1.000
_cell.angle_alpha   90.00
_cell.angle_beta   90.00
_cell.angle_gamma   90.00
#
_symmetry.space_group_name_H-M   'P 1'
#
loop_
_entity.id
_entity.type
_entity.pdbx_description
1 polymer ?
#
loop_
_entity_poly.entity_id
_entity_poly.type
_entity_poly.pdbx_seq_one_letter_code
_entity_poly.pdbx_strand_id
1 'polypeptide(L)'
;MASYFYKGISITPPASSITAYLGNTDPDGWVICDGIQRNVSDSRYTNLVTMAIGTGTANAYTPPDYRGAFLRGSNKGTANAAATTTYGARAPDLKSSQNHITETHSHGASSGNQSATHTHTGTTSNQSSYHNHTGTTGNQSANHTHTGTTSNINANHTHTWSDTVTGHNNSNLAGLGGGDFNNSVNPDLDRAGTTNSAGEHTHTATTASSGDHTHTLTVDDNGSHTHTITTNSDPVHNHTITISDSTTNAGSETRPYNYGVNWILKL
;
A
#
# COMPACT_ATOMS: atom_id res chain seq x y z
N MET A 1 73.11 1.28 -32.35
CA MET A 1 72.39 -0.01 -32.20
C MET A 1 72.83 -0.93 -33.33
N ALA A 2 73.09 -2.19 -33.00
CA ALA A 2 74.04 -3.05 -33.71
C ALA A 2 73.68 -3.34 -35.18
N SER A 3 74.45 -2.76 -36.11
CA SER A 3 74.71 -3.41 -37.39
C SER A 3 75.61 -4.60 -37.10
N TYR A 4 75.16 -5.82 -37.41
CA TYR A 4 76.05 -6.98 -37.44
C TYR A 4 76.32 -7.34 -38.90
N PHE A 5 77.52 -7.86 -39.16
CA PHE A 5 77.90 -8.29 -40.50
C PHE A 5 77.45 -9.74 -40.70
N TYR A 6 76.68 -9.99 -41.75
CA TYR A 6 76.38 -11.33 -42.23
C TYR A 6 76.97 -11.49 -43.63
N LYS A 7 77.92 -12.43 -43.80
CA LYS A 7 78.64 -12.65 -45.06
C LYS A 7 79.29 -11.38 -45.65
N GLY A 8 79.82 -10.50 -44.79
CA GLY A 8 80.44 -9.24 -45.20
C GLY A 8 79.46 -8.10 -45.53
N ILE A 9 78.16 -8.32 -45.37
CA ILE A 9 77.12 -7.30 -45.59
C ILE A 9 76.70 -6.73 -44.24
N SER A 10 76.76 -5.40 -44.09
CA SER A 10 76.19 -4.70 -42.93
C SER A 10 74.68 -4.83 -42.98
N ILE A 11 74.10 -5.58 -42.04
CA ILE A 11 72.66 -5.71 -41.91
C ILE A 11 72.18 -4.58 -41.00
N THR A 12 71.68 -3.51 -41.62
CA THR A 12 71.00 -2.40 -40.93
C THR A 12 69.50 -2.50 -41.15
N PRO A 13 68.66 -2.13 -40.17
CA PRO A 13 67.24 -1.97 -40.40
C PRO A 13 66.98 -1.07 -41.62
N PRO A 14 66.02 -1.40 -42.49
CA PRO A 14 65.70 -0.54 -43.63
C PRO A 14 65.20 0.82 -43.15
N ALA A 15 65.38 1.86 -43.96
CA ALA A 15 64.78 3.17 -43.72
C ALA A 15 63.27 3.01 -43.50
N SER A 16 62.69 3.84 -42.63
CA SER A 16 61.32 3.75 -42.09
C SER A 16 61.03 2.62 -41.10
N SER A 17 62.02 1.80 -40.74
CA SER A 17 61.85 0.86 -39.62
C SER A 17 61.56 1.63 -38.34
N ILE A 18 60.58 1.14 -37.56
CA ILE A 18 60.21 1.71 -36.27
C ILE A 18 60.69 0.79 -35.14
N THR A 19 61.23 1.37 -34.07
CA THR A 19 61.60 0.61 -32.87
C THR A 19 61.34 1.42 -31.60
N ALA A 20 61.20 0.72 -30.48
CA ALA A 20 61.18 1.33 -29.16
C ALA A 20 62.58 1.80 -28.75
N TYR A 21 62.64 2.94 -28.07
CA TYR A 21 63.86 3.57 -27.59
C TYR A 21 63.63 4.25 -26.23
N LEU A 22 64.60 4.12 -25.32
CA LEU A 22 64.49 4.65 -23.95
C LEU A 22 65.24 5.97 -23.74
N GLY A 23 65.99 6.46 -24.73
CA GLY A 23 66.69 7.73 -24.61
C GLY A 23 65.83 8.92 -25.02
N ASN A 24 66.29 10.13 -24.68
CA ASN A 24 65.53 11.37 -24.78
C ASN A 24 65.96 12.28 -25.95
N THR A 25 66.95 11.86 -26.73
CA THR A 25 67.49 12.60 -27.88
C THR A 25 67.57 11.70 -29.09
N ASP A 26 67.48 12.26 -30.30
CA ASP A 26 67.63 11.49 -31.53
C ASP A 26 68.97 10.73 -31.54
N PRO A 27 68.97 9.39 -31.62
CA PRO A 27 70.22 8.65 -31.77
C PRO A 27 70.69 8.71 -33.23
N ASP A 28 72.00 8.62 -33.44
CA ASP A 28 72.60 8.67 -34.78
C ASP A 28 71.93 7.69 -35.76
N GLY A 29 71.44 8.24 -36.87
CA GLY A 29 70.75 7.48 -37.91
C GLY A 29 69.27 7.18 -37.63
N TRP A 30 68.68 7.80 -36.61
CA TRP A 30 67.26 7.70 -36.25
C TRP A 30 66.66 9.07 -35.88
N VAL A 31 65.34 9.13 -35.73
CA VAL A 31 64.61 10.31 -35.24
C VAL A 31 63.44 9.89 -34.34
N ILE A 32 63.23 10.60 -33.23
CA ILE A 32 62.11 10.38 -32.31
C ILE A 32 60.79 10.89 -32.95
N CYS A 33 59.75 10.07 -32.89
CA CYS A 33 58.40 10.39 -33.36
C CYS A 33 57.62 11.22 -32.34
N ASP A 34 58.06 12.46 -32.15
CA ASP A 34 57.52 13.44 -31.19
C ASP A 34 56.68 14.56 -31.84
N GLY A 35 56.58 14.60 -33.16
CA GLY A 35 55.92 15.69 -33.89
C GLY A 35 56.70 17.01 -33.88
N ILE A 36 57.95 17.05 -33.41
CA ILE A 36 58.75 18.28 -33.29
C ILE A 36 59.63 18.44 -34.53
N GLN A 37 59.64 19.63 -35.15
CA GLN A 37 60.45 19.87 -36.34
C GLN A 37 61.97 19.81 -36.04
N ARG A 38 62.72 19.12 -36.89
CA ARG A 38 64.18 19.14 -36.97
C ARG A 38 64.61 20.05 -38.12
N ASN A 39 65.49 21.00 -37.85
CA ASN A 39 66.12 21.80 -38.91
C ASN A 39 67.41 21.12 -39.33
N VAL A 40 67.53 20.76 -40.61
CA VAL A 40 68.70 20.05 -41.17
C VAL A 40 69.04 20.57 -42.55
N SER A 41 70.27 20.40 -43.01
CA SER A 41 70.73 20.85 -44.33
C SER A 41 71.38 19.75 -45.18
N ASP A 42 71.32 18.50 -44.72
CA ASP A 42 72.09 17.37 -45.26
C ASP A 42 71.23 16.26 -45.88
N SER A 43 69.95 16.54 -46.14
CA SER A 43 69.02 15.61 -46.81
C SER A 43 68.85 14.25 -46.12
N ARG A 44 69.25 14.10 -44.84
CA ARG A 44 69.21 12.81 -44.13
C ARG A 44 67.81 12.20 -44.02
N TYR A 45 66.74 12.99 -44.19
CA TYR A 45 65.35 12.55 -44.11
C TYR A 45 64.69 12.26 -45.47
N THR A 46 65.42 12.36 -46.59
CA THR A 46 64.84 12.23 -47.94
C THR A 46 64.06 10.93 -48.12
N ASN A 47 64.57 9.79 -47.64
CA ASN A 47 63.85 8.52 -47.72
C ASN A 47 62.49 8.56 -47.02
N LEU A 48 62.43 9.11 -45.80
CA LEU A 48 61.19 9.23 -45.04
C LEU A 48 60.18 10.15 -45.74
N VAL A 49 60.65 11.28 -46.27
CA VAL A 49 59.80 12.22 -47.03
C VAL A 49 59.28 11.58 -48.31
N THR A 50 60.12 10.88 -49.07
CA THR A 50 59.71 10.14 -50.28
C THR A 50 58.67 9.05 -49.96
N MET A 51 58.76 8.41 -48.80
CA MET A 51 57.79 7.41 -48.35
C MET A 51 56.51 8.01 -47.75
N ALA A 52 56.38 9.34 -47.73
CA ALA A 52 55.30 10.09 -47.08
C ALA A 52 55.16 9.75 -45.59
N ILE A 53 56.28 9.73 -44.87
CA ILE A 53 56.36 9.50 -43.43
C ILE A 53 56.85 10.79 -42.78
N GLY A 54 55.97 11.43 -42.01
CA GLY A 54 56.21 12.80 -41.52
C GLY A 54 56.03 13.84 -42.62
N THR A 55 56.40 15.08 -42.33
CA THR A 55 56.38 16.18 -43.30
C THR A 55 57.78 16.77 -43.40
N GLY A 56 58.23 17.13 -44.60
CA GLY A 56 59.59 17.65 -44.78
C GLY A 56 59.69 18.63 -45.93
N THR A 57 60.72 19.47 -45.84
CA THR A 57 61.19 20.39 -46.87
C THR A 57 62.68 20.12 -47.12
N ALA A 58 63.32 20.91 -47.98
CA ALA A 58 64.77 20.82 -48.18
C ALA A 58 65.58 21.03 -46.88
N ASN A 59 65.06 21.83 -45.94
CA ASN A 59 65.81 22.30 -44.77
C ASN A 59 65.19 21.89 -43.41
N ALA A 60 64.10 21.13 -43.43
CA ALA A 60 63.40 20.77 -42.21
C ALA A 60 62.62 19.47 -42.36
N TYR A 61 62.45 18.75 -41.25
CA TYR A 61 61.65 17.53 -41.19
C TYR A 61 60.91 17.43 -39.86
N THR A 62 59.62 17.18 -39.90
CA THR A 62 58.77 16.92 -38.74
C THR A 62 58.34 15.45 -38.78
N PRO A 63 58.82 14.61 -37.84
CA PRO A 63 58.41 13.22 -37.76
C PRO A 63 56.93 13.12 -37.34
N PRO A 64 56.27 11.97 -37.54
CA PRO A 64 54.95 11.71 -36.96
C PRO A 64 54.97 11.88 -35.43
N ASP A 65 53.83 12.24 -34.84
CA ASP A 65 53.65 12.22 -33.39
C ASP A 65 53.03 10.89 -32.97
N TYR A 66 53.83 10.02 -32.35
CA TYR A 66 53.38 8.73 -31.84
C TYR A 66 53.33 8.68 -30.31
N ARG A 67 53.37 9.82 -29.62
CA ARG A 67 53.22 9.87 -28.18
C ARG A 67 51.83 9.37 -27.78
N GLY A 68 51.79 8.41 -26.86
CA GLY A 68 50.54 7.78 -26.41
C GLY A 68 49.89 6.83 -27.43
N ALA A 69 50.52 6.59 -28.58
CA ALA A 69 50.01 5.68 -29.60
C ALA A 69 50.51 4.24 -29.38
N PHE A 70 49.64 3.28 -29.66
CA PHE A 70 50.02 1.87 -29.81
C PHE A 70 50.21 1.56 -31.30
N LEU A 71 51.34 0.94 -31.63
CA LEU A 71 51.57 0.41 -32.97
C LEU A 71 50.82 -0.91 -33.13
N ARG A 72 50.15 -1.08 -34.27
CA ARG A 72 49.48 -2.33 -34.65
C ARG A 72 49.70 -2.65 -36.12
N GLY A 73 49.61 -3.93 -36.47
CA GLY A 73 49.69 -4.36 -37.86
C GLY A 73 48.57 -3.73 -38.69
N SER A 74 48.91 -3.30 -39.92
CA SER A 74 47.95 -2.75 -40.89
C SER A 74 47.11 -3.84 -41.54
N ASN A 75 45.92 -3.48 -42.02
CA ASN A 75 44.96 -4.36 -42.72
C ASN A 75 45.37 -4.81 -44.15
N LYS A 76 46.68 -4.85 -44.47
CA LYS A 76 47.31 -5.05 -45.79
C LYS A 76 46.41 -5.71 -46.86
N GLY A 77 45.50 -4.95 -47.47
CA GLY A 77 44.70 -5.36 -48.63
C GLY A 77 43.81 -6.60 -48.48
N THR A 78 43.67 -7.22 -47.31
CA THR A 78 42.74 -8.35 -47.13
C THR A 78 41.39 -7.84 -46.65
N ALA A 79 40.50 -7.70 -47.64
CA ALA A 79 39.08 -7.41 -47.54
C ALA A 79 38.73 -6.08 -46.85
N ASN A 80 38.33 -5.15 -47.72
CA ASN A 80 37.22 -4.26 -47.49
C ASN A 80 36.01 -5.08 -46.99
N ALA A 81 35.99 -5.43 -45.72
CA ALA A 81 34.91 -6.14 -45.07
C ALA A 81 34.92 -5.73 -43.61
N ALA A 82 34.23 -4.62 -43.34
CA ALA A 82 33.75 -4.19 -42.03
C ALA A 82 32.83 -5.25 -41.34
N ALA A 83 32.87 -6.51 -41.77
CA ALA A 83 31.95 -7.59 -41.42
C ALA A 83 32.63 -8.95 -41.18
N THR A 84 33.97 -9.05 -41.12
CA THR A 84 34.61 -10.32 -40.70
C THR A 84 35.09 -10.25 -39.25
N THR A 85 34.93 -11.34 -38.52
CA THR A 85 35.35 -11.49 -37.10
C THR A 85 36.86 -11.62 -36.93
N THR A 86 37.64 -11.49 -38.01
CA THR A 86 39.09 -11.67 -38.02
C THR A 86 39.79 -10.36 -37.65
N TYR A 87 40.72 -10.41 -36.69
CA TYR A 87 41.48 -9.24 -36.21
C TYR A 87 42.13 -8.39 -37.32
N GLY A 88 42.51 -9.01 -38.45
CA GLY A 88 43.11 -8.31 -39.60
C GLY A 88 42.17 -7.36 -40.34
N ALA A 89 40.85 -7.60 -40.31
CA ALA A 89 39.87 -6.73 -40.99
C ALA A 89 39.49 -5.49 -40.17
N ARG A 90 39.81 -5.49 -38.87
CA ARG A 90 39.60 -4.36 -37.94
C ARG A 90 40.87 -3.52 -37.74
N ALA A 91 41.93 -3.80 -38.49
CA ALA A 91 43.16 -3.01 -38.46
C ALA A 91 43.01 -1.74 -39.33
N PRO A 92 43.73 -0.65 -39.00
CA PRO A 92 43.78 0.52 -39.85
C PRO A 92 44.60 0.23 -41.12
N ASP A 93 44.38 1.04 -42.15
CA ASP A 93 45.26 1.09 -43.32
C ASP A 93 46.70 1.46 -42.92
N LEU A 94 47.66 1.10 -43.76
CA LEU A 94 49.07 1.44 -43.55
C LEU A 94 49.23 2.96 -43.40
N LYS A 95 49.90 3.39 -42.32
CA LYS A 95 50.12 4.80 -41.94
C LYS A 95 48.85 5.57 -41.52
N SER A 96 47.73 4.89 -41.28
CA SER A 96 46.50 5.49 -40.76
C SER A 96 46.39 5.33 -39.23
N SER A 97 45.80 6.34 -38.58
CA SER A 97 45.49 6.30 -37.15
C SER A 97 44.04 5.89 -36.93
N GLN A 98 43.79 5.22 -35.81
CA GLN A 98 42.46 4.85 -35.36
C GLN A 98 42.24 5.41 -33.95
N ASN A 99 41.01 5.80 -33.65
CA ASN A 99 40.63 6.18 -32.30
C ASN A 99 40.47 4.94 -31.41
N HIS A 100 40.49 5.16 -30.09
CA HIS A 100 40.12 4.12 -29.14
C HIS A 100 38.66 3.72 -29.34
N ILE A 101 38.35 2.43 -29.18
CA ILE A 101 37.01 1.89 -29.27
C ILE A 101 36.80 0.89 -28.13
N THR A 102 35.62 0.94 -27.50
CA THR A 102 35.15 -0.08 -26.58
C THR A 102 34.14 -0.93 -27.35
N GLU A 103 34.33 -2.25 -27.38
CA GLU A 103 33.37 -3.15 -28.03
C GLU A 103 31.99 -3.06 -27.35
N THR A 104 30.94 -3.12 -28.16
CA THR A 104 29.57 -3.07 -27.65
C THR A 104 29.26 -4.33 -26.85
N HIS A 105 28.66 -4.17 -25.68
CA HIS A 105 28.22 -5.28 -24.83
C HIS A 105 26.98 -4.87 -24.03
N SER A 106 26.34 -5.85 -23.40
CA SER A 106 25.15 -5.66 -22.55
C SER A 106 25.36 -6.22 -21.15
N HIS A 107 24.61 -5.69 -20.18
CA HIS A 107 24.57 -6.19 -18.81
C HIS A 107 23.17 -6.71 -18.48
N GLY A 108 23.09 -7.77 -17.68
CA GLY A 108 21.85 -8.15 -17.01
C GLY A 108 21.59 -7.18 -15.86
N ALA A 109 20.39 -6.59 -15.82
CA ALA A 109 19.91 -5.79 -14.71
C ALA A 109 18.76 -6.51 -14.01
N SER A 110 18.70 -6.40 -12.69
CA SER A 110 17.61 -6.95 -11.88
C SER A 110 17.13 -5.87 -10.92
N SER A 111 15.81 -5.66 -10.85
CA SER A 111 15.19 -4.96 -9.74
C SER A 111 14.86 -5.96 -8.63
N GLY A 112 15.22 -5.63 -7.39
CA GLY A 112 14.77 -6.42 -6.24
C GLY A 112 13.25 -6.35 -6.12
N ASN A 113 12.65 -7.36 -5.49
CA ASN A 113 11.24 -7.32 -5.13
C ASN A 113 11.06 -6.32 -3.97
N GLN A 114 10.95 -5.02 -4.27
CA GLN A 114 10.71 -4.02 -3.24
C GLN A 114 9.22 -4.03 -2.86
N SER A 115 8.97 -4.30 -1.58
CA SER A 115 7.71 -4.09 -0.85
C SER A 115 6.68 -5.22 -0.88
N ALA A 116 6.88 -6.24 -0.04
CA ALA A 116 5.80 -7.11 0.43
C ALA A 116 5.01 -6.50 1.62
N THR A 117 5.37 -5.30 2.08
CA THR A 117 4.76 -4.69 3.27
C THR A 117 4.62 -3.17 3.09
N HIS A 118 3.57 -2.75 2.40
CA HIS A 118 3.02 -1.41 2.57
C HIS A 118 1.61 -1.51 3.15
N THR A 119 1.22 -0.52 3.95
CA THR A 119 -0.08 -0.48 4.63
C THR A 119 -0.99 0.53 3.94
N HIS A 120 -2.15 0.08 3.50
CA HIS A 120 -3.24 0.96 3.07
C HIS A 120 -4.05 1.40 4.29
N THR A 121 -4.29 2.70 4.45
CA THR A 121 -5.25 3.24 5.42
C THR A 121 -6.54 3.58 4.68
N GLY A 122 -7.57 2.75 4.81
CA GLY A 122 -8.92 3.06 4.36
C GLY A 122 -9.69 3.79 5.46
N THR A 123 -10.13 5.02 5.21
CA THR A 123 -11.09 5.71 6.07
C THR A 123 -12.50 5.50 5.53
N THR A 124 -13.35 4.79 6.25
CA THR A 124 -14.79 4.84 6.00
C THR A 124 -15.31 6.11 6.66
N SER A 125 -15.89 7.01 5.86
CA SER A 125 -16.61 8.16 6.41
C SER A 125 -17.81 7.66 7.21
N ASN A 126 -18.01 8.26 8.38
CA ASN A 126 -19.15 7.99 9.23
C ASN A 126 -20.42 8.54 8.54
N GLN A 127 -21.02 7.74 7.66
CA GLN A 127 -22.41 7.91 7.23
C GLN A 127 -23.19 6.65 7.61
N SER A 128 -23.28 6.36 8.90
CA SER A 128 -24.41 5.59 9.41
C SER A 128 -25.38 6.56 10.06
N SER A 129 -26.34 7.01 9.26
CA SER A 129 -27.64 7.43 9.78
C SER A 129 -28.17 6.26 10.60
N TYR A 130 -28.35 6.49 11.91
CA TYR A 130 -29.03 5.62 12.88
C TYR A 130 -29.80 4.46 12.23
N HIS A 131 -29.24 3.26 12.26
CA HIS A 131 -30.04 2.07 11.96
C HIS A 131 -30.69 1.63 13.27
N ASN A 132 -32.00 1.35 13.19
CA ASN A 132 -32.82 1.05 14.35
C ASN A 132 -32.94 -0.47 14.52
N HIS A 133 -32.67 -0.99 15.71
CA HIS A 133 -32.99 -2.37 16.04
C HIS A 133 -34.43 -2.44 16.54
N THR A 134 -35.32 -3.11 15.80
CA THR A 134 -36.64 -3.48 16.31
C THR A 134 -36.61 -4.93 16.75
N GLY A 135 -36.58 -5.15 18.07
CA GLY A 135 -36.78 -6.48 18.66
C GLY A 135 -38.22 -6.62 19.14
N THR A 136 -38.88 -7.74 18.79
CA THR A 136 -40.16 -8.15 19.38
C THR A 136 -39.87 -9.17 20.47
N THR A 137 -40.33 -8.92 21.70
CA THR A 137 -40.37 -9.98 22.71
C THR A 137 -41.54 -10.91 22.39
N GLY A 138 -41.36 -12.22 22.59
CA GLY A 138 -42.41 -13.22 22.36
C GLY A 138 -43.63 -13.02 23.27
N ASN A 139 -44.69 -13.79 23.07
CA ASN A 139 -45.96 -13.63 23.80
C ASN A 139 -45.81 -14.06 25.28
N GLN A 140 -45.76 -13.12 26.23
CA GLN A 140 -45.78 -13.45 27.67
C GLN A 140 -47.18 -13.25 28.27
N SER A 141 -47.81 -14.37 28.66
CA SER A 141 -49.04 -14.39 29.45
C SER A 141 -48.73 -14.07 30.92
N ALA A 142 -48.82 -12.80 31.30
CA ALA A 142 -48.65 -12.33 32.69
C ALA A 142 -49.99 -12.19 33.45
N ASN A 143 -51.01 -12.98 33.08
CA ASN A 143 -52.30 -12.94 33.75
C ASN A 143 -52.18 -13.51 35.17
N HIS A 144 -52.57 -12.72 36.17
CA HIS A 144 -52.72 -13.13 37.57
C HIS A 144 -54.05 -12.59 38.13
N THR A 145 -54.51 -13.13 39.25
CA THR A 145 -55.80 -12.76 39.87
C THR A 145 -55.61 -12.24 41.29
N HIS A 146 -56.53 -11.37 41.72
CA HIS A 146 -56.62 -10.88 43.10
C HIS A 146 -57.92 -11.36 43.75
N THR A 147 -57.92 -11.52 45.07
CA THR A 147 -59.12 -11.89 45.87
C THR A 147 -59.31 -10.91 47.03
N GLY A 148 -60.57 -10.68 47.43
CA GLY A 148 -60.92 -9.83 48.58
C GLY A 148 -62.34 -10.09 49.08
N THR A 149 -62.60 -9.77 50.35
CA THR A 149 -63.92 -9.88 51.01
C THR A 149 -64.23 -8.60 51.79
N THR A 150 -65.50 -8.21 51.86
CA THR A 150 -65.96 -7.09 52.70
C THR A 150 -66.18 -7.58 54.14
N SER A 151 -65.99 -6.69 55.13
CA SER A 151 -66.21 -7.02 56.55
C SER A 151 -67.68 -6.85 56.96
N ASN A 152 -68.21 -7.77 57.79
CA ASN A 152 -69.59 -7.75 58.30
C ASN A 152 -69.79 -6.60 59.31
N ILE A 153 -70.23 -5.43 58.83
CA ILE A 153 -70.88 -4.41 59.66
C ILE A 153 -72.30 -4.28 59.14
N ASN A 154 -73.21 -5.06 59.74
CA ASN A 154 -74.64 -4.93 59.46
C ASN A 154 -75.17 -3.70 60.20
N ALA A 155 -75.63 -2.70 59.46
CA ALA A 155 -76.20 -1.48 60.02
C ALA A 155 -77.53 -1.82 60.72
N ASN A 156 -77.48 -1.91 62.06
CA ASN A 156 -78.66 -2.18 62.87
C ASN A 156 -79.65 -1.00 62.73
N HIS A 157 -80.89 -1.28 62.35
CA HIS A 157 -81.95 -0.28 62.21
C HIS A 157 -83.29 -0.82 62.68
N THR A 158 -84.22 0.07 63.03
CA THR A 158 -85.56 -0.25 63.54
C THR A 158 -86.65 0.43 62.70
N HIS A 159 -87.81 -0.21 62.57
CA HIS A 159 -89.00 0.39 61.94
C HIS A 159 -90.04 0.81 62.99
N THR A 160 -90.81 1.87 62.70
CA THR A 160 -91.93 2.31 63.53
C THR A 160 -93.25 1.89 62.89
N TRP A 161 -94.17 1.34 63.68
CA TRP A 161 -95.53 0.97 63.23
C TRP A 161 -96.57 1.94 63.82
N SER A 162 -97.66 2.19 63.11
CA SER A 162 -98.75 3.08 63.54
C SER A 162 -100.07 2.31 63.60
N ASP A 163 -100.84 2.51 64.68
CA ASP A 163 -102.13 1.85 64.99
C ASP A 163 -103.23 2.91 65.22
N THR A 164 -104.48 2.63 64.86
CA THR A 164 -105.63 3.56 64.95
C THR A 164 -106.77 2.96 65.75
N VAL A 165 -106.90 3.31 67.04
CA VAL A 165 -107.96 2.80 67.92
C VAL A 165 -109.24 3.63 67.80
N THR A 166 -110.35 3.01 67.38
CA THR A 166 -111.69 3.64 67.34
C THR A 166 -112.51 3.17 68.55
N GLY A 167 -113.08 4.10 69.34
CA GLY A 167 -113.68 3.81 70.65
C GLY A 167 -114.93 2.91 70.63
N HIS A 168 -114.93 1.87 71.47
CA HIS A 168 -116.08 0.97 71.67
C HIS A 168 -116.68 1.14 73.07
N ASN A 169 -117.98 1.47 73.16
CA ASN A 169 -118.79 1.34 74.38
C ASN A 169 -119.77 0.17 74.23
N ASN A 170 -119.56 -0.82 75.11
CA ASN A 170 -120.41 -1.92 75.59
C ASN A 170 -121.81 -2.13 74.98
N SER A 171 -121.93 -3.08 74.05
CA SER A 171 -122.89 -4.20 74.12
C SER A 171 -122.68 -5.19 72.98
N ASN A 172 -122.31 -6.43 73.33
CA ASN A 172 -122.48 -7.69 72.59
C ASN A 172 -122.58 -7.61 71.04
N LEU A 173 -121.44 -7.74 70.34
CA LEU A 173 -121.41 -8.29 68.98
C LEU A 173 -120.07 -8.99 68.73
N ALA A 174 -120.06 -10.31 68.87
CA ALA A 174 -118.98 -11.16 68.40
C ALA A 174 -118.98 -11.16 66.86
N GLY A 175 -117.80 -11.03 66.25
CA GLY A 175 -117.59 -11.39 64.85
C GLY A 175 -117.35 -10.23 63.89
N LEU A 176 -116.21 -9.54 64.01
CA LEU A 176 -115.44 -9.03 62.88
C LEU A 176 -113.96 -9.19 63.23
N GLY A 177 -113.35 -10.26 62.69
CA GLY A 177 -111.90 -10.45 62.73
C GLY A 177 -111.29 -9.80 61.50
N GLY A 178 -110.32 -8.89 61.70
CA GLY A 178 -109.57 -8.30 60.61
C GLY A 178 -108.51 -7.32 61.10
N GLY A 179 -107.24 -7.73 61.04
CA GLY A 179 -106.07 -6.87 60.87
C GLY A 179 -105.64 -5.94 62.02
N ASP A 180 -106.49 -5.69 63.03
CA ASP A 180 -106.13 -4.83 64.14
C ASP A 180 -105.41 -5.62 65.24
N PHE A 181 -104.16 -5.21 65.51
CA PHE A 181 -103.31 -5.83 66.54
C PHE A 181 -103.77 -5.54 67.97
N ASN A 182 -104.86 -4.79 68.16
CA ASN A 182 -105.22 -4.18 69.43
C ASN A 182 -106.71 -4.34 69.80
N ASN A 183 -107.25 -5.54 69.62
CA ASN A 183 -108.56 -5.89 70.17
C ASN A 183 -108.37 -6.67 71.48
N SER A 184 -108.49 -5.96 72.61
CA SER A 184 -108.30 -6.44 73.99
C SER A 184 -106.84 -6.69 74.41
N VAL A 185 -106.19 -5.65 74.94
CA VAL A 185 -104.96 -5.77 75.74
C VAL A 185 -105.28 -6.49 77.05
N ASN A 186 -105.30 -7.82 77.00
CA ASN A 186 -105.05 -8.64 78.17
C ASN A 186 -103.54 -8.55 78.45
N PRO A 187 -103.11 -7.97 79.60
CA PRO A 187 -101.69 -7.78 79.91
C PRO A 187 -100.90 -9.10 80.09
N ASP A 188 -101.56 -10.25 79.96
CA ASP A 188 -100.96 -11.60 80.11
C ASP A 188 -100.91 -12.38 78.78
N LEU A 189 -100.87 -11.67 77.64
CA LEU A 189 -100.59 -12.27 76.32
C LEU A 189 -99.44 -11.53 75.63
N ASP A 190 -98.21 -11.89 75.98
CA ASP A 190 -96.96 -11.53 75.29
C ASP A 190 -96.92 -12.16 73.88
N ARG A 191 -97.70 -11.61 72.94
CA ARG A 191 -97.61 -12.03 71.53
C ARG A 191 -96.62 -11.16 70.77
N ALA A 192 -95.33 -11.49 70.92
CA ALA A 192 -94.27 -10.96 70.07
C ALA A 192 -94.42 -11.52 68.64
N GLY A 193 -94.67 -10.65 67.66
CA GLY A 193 -94.62 -10.99 66.24
C GLY A 193 -93.31 -10.50 65.63
N THR A 194 -92.67 -11.31 64.80
CA THR A 194 -91.54 -10.89 63.96
C THR A 194 -92.05 -10.46 62.58
N THR A 195 -91.47 -9.42 62.00
CA THR A 195 -91.72 -9.09 60.58
C THR A 195 -91.14 -10.18 59.68
N ASN A 196 -91.64 -10.28 58.43
CA ASN A 196 -90.96 -11.11 57.43
C ASN A 196 -89.57 -10.54 57.10
N SER A 197 -88.64 -11.42 56.70
CA SER A 197 -87.30 -11.00 56.28
C SER A 197 -87.36 -10.13 55.02
N ALA A 198 -86.70 -8.97 55.05
CA ALA A 198 -86.57 -8.04 53.93
C ALA A 198 -85.23 -7.28 54.04
N GLY A 199 -84.78 -6.63 52.95
CA GLY A 199 -83.57 -5.79 52.96
C GLY A 199 -82.31 -6.39 52.30
N GLU A 200 -82.44 -7.50 51.56
CA GLU A 200 -81.35 -7.99 50.71
C GLU A 200 -81.01 -6.94 49.65
N HIS A 201 -79.75 -6.51 49.61
CA HIS A 201 -79.24 -5.57 48.62
C HIS A 201 -77.77 -5.87 48.32
N THR A 202 -77.27 -5.32 47.22
CA THR A 202 -75.89 -5.47 46.78
C THR A 202 -75.20 -4.12 46.71
N HIS A 203 -73.87 -4.12 46.93
CA HIS A 203 -73.01 -2.97 46.69
C HIS A 203 -72.08 -3.24 45.51
N THR A 204 -71.79 -2.21 44.74
CA THR A 204 -70.81 -2.28 43.66
C THR A 204 -69.41 -1.97 44.19
N ALA A 205 -68.43 -2.81 43.88
CA ALA A 205 -67.01 -2.54 44.11
C ALA A 205 -66.26 -2.46 42.78
N THR A 206 -65.28 -1.58 42.68
CA THR A 206 -64.45 -1.38 41.48
C THR A 206 -62.97 -1.31 41.85
N THR A 207 -62.11 -1.85 40.98
CA THR A 207 -60.65 -1.70 41.04
C THR A 207 -60.19 -0.72 39.97
N ALA A 208 -59.15 0.08 40.27
CA ALA A 208 -58.55 1.00 39.30
C ALA A 208 -57.68 0.26 38.27
N SER A 209 -57.51 0.86 37.09
CA SER A 209 -56.58 0.35 36.07
C SER A 209 -55.14 0.55 36.51
N SER A 210 -54.33 -0.52 36.46
CA SER A 210 -52.88 -0.52 36.72
C SER A 210 -52.22 -1.65 35.91
N GLY A 211 -50.89 -1.62 35.75
CA GLY A 211 -50.14 -2.64 35.00
C GLY A 211 -49.22 -2.12 33.89
N ASP A 212 -49.13 -0.80 33.69
CA ASP A 212 -48.17 -0.21 32.75
C ASP A 212 -46.76 -0.27 33.35
N HIS A 213 -45.85 -0.99 32.69
CA HIS A 213 -44.43 -1.00 33.01
C HIS A 213 -43.57 -1.08 31.75
N THR A 214 -42.30 -0.69 31.87
CA THR A 214 -41.33 -0.73 30.77
C THR A 214 -40.15 -1.65 31.10
N HIS A 215 -39.56 -2.26 30.07
CA HIS A 215 -38.29 -2.97 30.17
C HIS A 215 -37.21 -2.22 29.39
N THR A 216 -36.01 -2.12 29.95
CA THR A 216 -34.81 -1.67 29.22
C THR A 216 -34.17 -2.85 28.49
N LEU A 217 -33.96 -2.71 27.18
CA LEU A 217 -33.13 -3.62 26.39
C LEU A 217 -31.76 -2.98 26.20
N THR A 218 -30.70 -3.69 26.59
CA THR A 218 -29.31 -3.30 26.32
C THR A 218 -28.77 -4.19 25.21
N VAL A 219 -28.27 -3.60 24.13
CA VAL A 219 -27.46 -4.32 23.13
C VAL A 219 -26.01 -4.00 23.46
N ASP A 220 -25.26 -4.97 23.96
CA ASP A 220 -23.84 -4.78 24.27
C ASP A 220 -23.07 -4.56 22.95
N ASP A 221 -22.15 -3.59 22.97
CA ASP A 221 -21.31 -3.11 21.85
C ASP A 221 -20.34 -4.19 21.28
N ASN A 222 -20.46 -5.44 21.72
CA ASN A 222 -19.52 -6.53 21.45
C ASN A 222 -19.95 -7.44 20.29
N GLY A 223 -20.87 -7.00 19.44
CA GLY A 223 -21.11 -7.63 18.15
C GLY A 223 -19.92 -7.42 17.22
N SER A 224 -18.86 -8.23 17.38
CA SER A 224 -17.71 -8.24 16.48
C SER A 224 -18.19 -8.45 15.05
N HIS A 225 -18.20 -7.39 14.25
CA HIS A 225 -18.48 -7.45 12.83
C HIS A 225 -17.28 -6.92 12.04
N THR A 226 -17.03 -7.52 10.89
CA THR A 226 -15.89 -7.20 10.05
C THR A 226 -16.36 -6.57 8.75
N HIS A 227 -15.72 -5.48 8.33
CA HIS A 227 -15.86 -4.98 6.96
C HIS A 227 -14.77 -5.60 6.08
N THR A 228 -15.18 -6.19 4.97
CA THR A 228 -14.24 -6.58 3.92
C THR A 228 -13.96 -5.35 3.05
N ILE A 229 -12.71 -4.87 3.08
CA ILE A 229 -12.24 -3.87 2.12
C ILE A 229 -11.56 -4.62 0.98
N THR A 230 -12.17 -4.59 -0.20
CA THR A 230 -11.56 -5.14 -1.42
C THR A 230 -10.81 -4.00 -2.13
N THR A 231 -9.49 -4.00 -2.06
CA THR A 231 -8.68 -3.18 -2.94
C THR A 231 -8.55 -3.90 -4.28
N ASN A 232 -8.99 -3.27 -5.37
CA ASN A 232 -8.65 -3.77 -6.70
C ASN A 232 -7.12 -3.78 -6.82
N SER A 233 -6.56 -4.84 -7.38
CA SER A 233 -5.15 -4.87 -7.77
C SER A 233 -4.83 -3.61 -8.59
N ASP A 234 -3.74 -2.92 -8.24
CA ASP A 234 -3.30 -1.73 -8.97
C ASP A 234 -3.23 -2.04 -10.48
N PRO A 235 -3.63 -1.11 -11.36
CA PRO A 235 -3.38 -1.25 -12.78
C PRO A 235 -1.89 -1.50 -13.01
N VAL A 236 -1.57 -2.39 -13.95
CA VAL A 236 -0.18 -2.64 -14.37
C VAL A 236 0.48 -1.29 -14.68
N HIS A 237 1.52 -0.95 -13.94
CA HIS A 237 2.28 0.29 -14.12
C HIS A 237 3.75 -0.02 -14.42
N ASN A 238 4.41 0.90 -15.10
CA ASN A 238 5.78 0.75 -15.55
C ASN A 238 6.70 1.69 -14.75
N HIS A 239 7.90 1.21 -14.41
CA HIS A 239 8.98 2.05 -13.91
C HIS A 239 9.96 2.39 -15.03
N THR A 240 10.44 3.63 -15.05
CA THR A 240 11.58 4.02 -15.88
C THR A 240 12.86 3.70 -15.13
N ILE A 241 13.67 2.78 -15.67
CA ILE A 241 15.02 2.51 -15.19
C ILE A 241 16.00 3.31 -16.05
N THR A 242 16.74 4.22 -15.44
CA THR A 242 17.82 4.96 -16.10
C THR A 242 19.16 4.41 -15.63
N ILE A 243 19.96 3.89 -16.57
CA ILE A 243 21.35 3.49 -16.32
C ILE A 243 22.22 4.67 -16.76
N SER A 244 22.72 5.44 -15.81
CA SER A 244 23.68 6.52 -16.06
C SER A 244 25.09 5.96 -16.22
N ASP A 245 25.94 6.66 -16.97
CA ASP A 245 27.38 6.37 -17.01
C ASP A 245 27.93 6.38 -15.58
N SER A 246 28.53 5.26 -15.17
CA SER A 246 29.15 5.15 -13.85
C SER A 246 30.47 5.92 -13.86
N THR A 247 30.54 7.01 -13.09
CA THR A 247 31.79 7.72 -12.82
C THR A 247 32.65 7.02 -11.75
N THR A 248 32.09 6.03 -11.05
CA THR A 248 32.74 5.34 -9.93
C THR A 248 33.57 4.13 -10.35
N ASN A 249 33.25 3.51 -11.48
CA ASN A 249 34.04 2.43 -12.11
C ASN A 249 34.59 2.81 -13.50
N ALA A 250 34.43 4.06 -13.92
CA ALA A 250 35.23 4.64 -14.99
C ALA A 250 36.66 4.77 -14.47
N GLY A 251 37.38 3.64 -14.36
CA GLY A 251 38.80 3.66 -14.09
C GLY A 251 39.43 4.68 -15.03
N SER A 252 40.29 5.55 -14.50
CA SER A 252 40.93 6.64 -15.25
C SER A 252 41.81 6.15 -16.41
N GLU A 253 41.83 4.84 -16.65
CA GLU A 253 42.71 4.17 -17.57
C GLU A 253 42.03 2.90 -18.12
N THR A 254 41.54 2.99 -19.35
CA THR A 254 41.12 1.83 -20.17
C THR A 254 42.30 1.20 -20.94
N ARG A 255 43.52 1.72 -20.73
CA ARG A 255 44.73 1.23 -21.38
C ARG A 255 45.25 -0.02 -20.62
N PRO A 256 45.68 -1.08 -21.32
CA PRO A 256 46.42 -2.16 -20.68
C PRO A 256 47.64 -1.61 -19.92
N TYR A 257 48.13 -2.36 -18.92
CA TYR A 257 49.41 -2.04 -18.27
C TYR A 257 50.48 -1.86 -19.34
N ASN A 258 51.10 -0.68 -19.37
CA ASN A 258 52.02 -0.27 -20.43
C ASN A 258 53.27 0.38 -19.84
N TYR A 259 54.37 0.28 -20.58
CA TYR A 259 55.63 0.93 -20.24
C TYR A 259 55.96 1.95 -21.33
N GLY A 260 56.21 3.20 -20.92
CA GLY A 260 56.48 4.30 -21.84
C GLY A 260 57.82 4.15 -22.54
N VAL A 261 57.80 4.22 -23.87
CA VAL A 261 58.99 4.23 -24.73
C VAL A 261 58.84 5.31 -25.80
N ASN A 262 59.96 5.81 -26.32
CA ASN A 262 59.96 6.65 -27.51
C ASN A 262 59.94 5.75 -28.74
N TRP A 263 59.01 6.02 -29.65
CA TRP A 263 59.06 5.45 -30.99
C TRP A 263 60.09 6.22 -31.82
N ILE A 264 61.04 5.52 -32.44
CA ILE A 264 62.04 6.13 -33.34
C ILE A 264 61.97 5.51 -34.74
N LEU A 265 62.20 6.33 -35.76
CA LEU A 265 62.26 5.91 -37.17
C LEU A 265 63.70 5.89 -37.68
N LYS A 266 64.06 4.83 -38.42
CA LYS A 266 65.33 4.75 -39.12
C LYS A 266 65.32 5.70 -40.31
N LEU A 267 66.31 6.59 -40.38
CA LEU A 267 66.53 7.51 -41.51
C LEU A 267 66.93 6.78 -42.79
#